data_AF-A0A1J4VAA9-F1
#
_entry.id   AF-A0A1J4VAA9-F1
#
_cell.length_a   1.000
_cell.length_b   1.000
_cell.length_c   1.000
_cell.angle_alpha   90.00
_cell.angle_beta   90.00
_cell.angle_gamma   90.00
#
_symmetry.space_group_name_H-M   'P 1'
#
loop_
_entity.id
_entity.type
_entity.pdbx_description
1 polymer ?
#
loop_
_entity_poly.entity_id
_entity_poly.type
_entity_poly.pdbx_seq_one_letter_code
_entity_poly.pdbx_strand_id
1 'polypeptide(L)' 'MRSILKLARHNTEKEIDFELKYLRSLSVKKRFEMMFKKTKEIVKLLERHGHRKPFEIIKRT' A
#
# COMPACT_ATOMS: atom_id res chain seq x y z
N MET A 1 -0.07 13.86 12.16
CA MET A 1 -0.67 14.02 10.81
C MET A 1 -1.17 12.65 10.33
N ARG A 2 -2.44 12.54 9.90
CA ARG A 2 -2.94 11.33 9.21
C ARG A 2 -2.32 11.28 7.81
N SER A 3 -2.01 10.08 7.32
CA SER A 3 -1.43 9.86 5.98
C SER A 3 -2.46 9.62 4.88
N ILE A 4 -3.76 9.57 5.24
CA ILE A 4 -4.88 9.28 4.33
C ILE A 4 -6.01 10.26 4.67
N LEU A 5 -6.55 10.91 3.64
CA LEU A 5 -7.75 11.73 3.73
C LEU A 5 -8.98 10.84 3.46
N LYS A 6 -9.96 10.87 4.37
CA LYS A 6 -11.25 10.19 4.19
C LYS A 6 -12.35 11.24 4.13
N LEU A 7 -13.01 11.36 2.98
CA LEU A 7 -14.14 12.26 2.77
C LEU A 7 -15.47 11.48 2.85
N ALA A 8 -16.56 12.17 3.19
CA ALA A 8 -17.91 11.60 3.19
C ALA A 8 -18.46 11.39 1.76
N ARG A 9 -18.01 12.20 0.80
CA ARG A 9 -18.28 12.08 -0.64
C ARG A 9 -16.97 12.26 -1.39
N HIS A 10 -16.80 11.52 -2.50
CA HIS A 10 -15.59 11.58 -3.30
C HIS A 10 -15.34 13.00 -3.85
N ASN A 11 -14.10 13.47 -3.73
CA ASN A 11 -13.65 14.71 -4.34
C ASN A 11 -12.17 14.58 -4.71
N THR A 12 -11.92 14.29 -5.98
CA THR A 12 -10.59 13.99 -6.51
C THR A 12 -9.59 15.13 -6.30
N GLU A 13 -10.00 16.38 -6.52
CA GLU A 13 -9.11 17.54 -6.38
C GLU A 13 -8.60 17.69 -4.95
N LYS A 14 -9.50 17.55 -3.96
CA LYS A 14 -9.13 17.64 -2.54
C LYS A 14 -8.27 16.46 -2.08
N GLU A 15 -8.53 15.28 -2.61
CA GLU A 15 -7.74 14.08 -2.33
C GLU A 15 -6.30 14.23 -2.84
N ILE A 16 -6.14 14.71 -4.08
CA ILE A 16 -4.81 14.96 -4.68
C ILE A 16 -4.05 16.06 -3.93
N ASP A 17 -4.69 17.20 -3.63
CA ASP A 17 -4.03 18.29 -2.91
C ASP A 17 -3.53 17.84 -1.53
N PHE A 18 -4.33 17.03 -0.82
CA PHE A 18 -3.93 16.45 0.44
C PHE A 18 -2.73 15.50 0.30
N GLU A 19 -2.76 14.60 -0.68
CA GLU A 19 -1.66 13.66 -0.92
C GLU A 19 -0.37 14.39 -1.27
N LEU A 20 -0.43 15.40 -2.14
CA LEU A 20 0.73 16.21 -2.50
C LEU A 20 1.29 16.97 -1.29
N LYS A 21 0.45 17.57 -0.46
CA LYS A 21 0.87 18.24 0.78
C LYS A 21 1.53 17.26 1.75
N TYR A 22 0.93 16.08 1.94
CA TYR A 22 1.49 15.04 2.78
C TYR A 22 2.85 14.59 2.25
N LEU A 23 2.97 14.24 0.96
CA LEU A 23 4.21 13.79 0.35
C LEU A 23 5.31 14.86 0.44
N ARG A 24 4.98 16.14 0.24
CA ARG A 24 5.93 17.25 0.38
C ARG A 24 6.39 17.46 1.82
N SER A 25 5.56 17.15 2.81
CA SER A 25 5.92 17.27 4.24
C SER A 25 6.93 16.22 4.73
N LEU A 26 7.17 15.16 3.94
CA LEU A 26 8.04 14.05 4.35
C LEU A 26 9.52 14.39 4.18
N SER A 27 10.28 14.27 5.28
CA SER A 27 11.74 14.30 5.26
C SER A 27 12.32 13.06 4.55
N VAL A 28 13.56 13.17 4.08
CA VAL A 28 14.28 12.06 3.42
C VAL A 28 14.29 10.81 4.30
N LYS A 29 14.60 10.95 5.60
CA LYS A 29 14.57 9.84 6.57
C LYS A 29 13.20 9.15 6.61
N LYS A 30 12.11 9.94 6.68
CA LYS A 30 10.74 9.41 6.72
C LYS A 30 10.37 8.65 5.45
N ARG A 31 10.82 9.12 4.29
CA ARG A 31 10.61 8.45 3.00
C ARG A 31 11.29 7.08 2.98
N PHE A 32 12.55 7.01 3.43
CA PHE A 32 13.26 5.73 3.54
C PHE A 32 12.61 4.77 4.55
N GLU A 33 12.18 5.26 5.72
CA GLU A 33 11.44 4.46 6.69
C GLU A 33 10.17 3.84 6.08
N MET A 34 9.39 4.63 5.34
CA MET A 34 8.19 4.16 4.64
C MET A 34 8.53 3.11 3.58
N MET A 35 9.57 3.36 2.78
CA MET A 35 10.03 2.41 1.76
C MET A 35 10.42 1.07 2.39
N PHE A 36 11.29 1.06 3.40
CA PHE A 36 11.72 -0.17 4.07
C PHE A 36 10.57 -0.91 4.74
N LYS A 37 9.63 -0.18 5.35
CA LYS A 37 8.41 -0.77 5.90
C LYS A 37 7.61 -1.49 4.82
N LYS A 38 7.44 -0.86 3.65
CA LYS A 38 6.70 -1.45 2.53
C LYS A 38 7.40 -2.66 1.95
N THR A 39 8.73 -2.61 1.80
CA THR A 39 9.54 -3.77 1.37
C THR A 39 9.33 -4.96 2.30
N LYS A 40 9.41 -4.76 3.63
CA LYS A 40 9.16 -5.83 4.62
C LYS A 40 7.76 -6.42 4.53
N GLU A 41 6.76 -5.58 4.26
CA GLU A 41 5.37 -6.03 4.08
C GLU A 41 5.23 -6.93 2.84
N ILE A 42 5.82 -6.52 1.71
CA ILE A 42 5.79 -7.29 0.46
C ILE A 42 6.51 -8.62 0.62
N VAL A 43 7.70 -8.63 1.23
CA VAL A 43 8.44 -9.88 1.49
C VAL A 43 7.60 -10.85 2.33
N LYS A 44 6.99 -10.37 3.42
CA LYS A 44 6.09 -11.21 4.25
C LYS A 44 4.89 -11.75 3.46
N LEU A 45 4.35 -10.97 2.53
CA LEU A 45 3.25 -11.43 1.68
C LEU A 45 3.71 -12.57 0.77
N LEU A 46 4.89 -12.45 0.17
CA LEU A 46 5.49 -13.48 -0.69
C LEU A 46 5.83 -14.75 0.09
N GLU A 47 6.41 -14.62 1.27
CA GLU A 47 6.69 -15.76 2.17
C GLU A 47 5.40 -16.53 2.51
N ARG A 48 4.30 -15.80 2.81
CA ARG A 48 3.03 -16.41 3.22
C ARG A 48 2.22 -16.99 2.05
N HIS A 49 2.26 -16.34 0.90
CA HIS A 49 1.30 -16.58 -0.18
C HIS A 49 1.94 -16.79 -1.56
N GLY A 50 3.15 -16.28 -1.79
CA GLY A 50 3.83 -16.33 -3.09
C GLY A 50 4.38 -17.70 -3.46
N HIS A 51 4.77 -18.51 -2.47
CA HIS A 51 5.27 -19.89 -2.69
C HIS A 51 4.18 -20.97 -2.61
N ARG A 52 2.90 -20.58 -2.54
CA ARG A 52 1.80 -21.54 -2.47
C ARG A 52 1.53 -22.12 -3.86
N LYS A 53 1.42 -23.45 -3.95
CA LYS A 53 0.92 -24.13 -5.16
C LYS A 53 -0.48 -23.57 -5.50
N PRO A 54 -0.73 -23.07 -6.73
CA PRO A 54 -2.06 -22.62 -7.12
C PRO A 54 -3.07 -23.75 -6.93
N PHE A 55 -4.35 -23.40 -6.73
CA PHE A 55 -5.40 -24.41 -6.58
C PHE A 55 -5.45 -25.28 -7.85
N GLU A 56 -5.54 -26.60 -7.67
CA GLU A 56 -5.70 -27.52 -8.78
C GLU A 56 -7.18 -27.53 -9.20
N ILE A 57 -7.44 -27.29 -10.49
CA ILE A 57 -8.78 -27.46 -11.05
C ILE A 57 -8.96 -28.96 -11.30
N ILE A 58 -9.60 -29.65 -10.36
CA ILE A 58 -9.98 -31.06 -10.52
C ILE A 58 -11.28 -31.10 -11.32
N LYS A 59 -11.22 -31.52 -12.58
CA LYS A 59 -12.42 -31.91 -13.33
C LYS A 59 -12.96 -33.20 -12.72
N ARG A 60 -14.13 -33.13 -12.09
CA ARG A 60 -14.91 -34.32 -11.74
C ARG A 60 -15.62 -34.76 -13.01
N THR A 61 -15.35 -35.98 -13.45
CA THR A 61 -16.10 -36.66 -14.52
C THR A 61 -17.57 -36.73 -14.15
#